data_AF-A0AAV2PV51-F1
#
_entry.id   AF-A0AAV2PV51-F1
#
_cell.length_a   1.000
_cell.length_b   1.000
_cell.length_c   1.000
_cell.angle_alpha   90.00
_cell.angle_beta   90.00
_cell.angle_gamma   90.00
#
_symmetry.space_group_name_H-M   'P 1'
#
loop_
_entity.id
_entity.type
_entity.pdbx_description
1 polymer ?
#
loop_
_entity_poly.entity_id
_entity_poly.type
_entity_poly.pdbx_seq_one_letter_code
_entity_poly.pdbx_strand_id
1 'polypeptide(L)'
;QVEVGGMHCRPAKTLPQKMLDWVKDSGDAGVIYFSLGSVVKGDTVPAKYRTLFVEAFRQLEQRVIWKWEQDLPGLSDNVMLTKWAPQQDILGHPSVKVFISHCGLLGIQESVYHGTPILGLPIFGDQPKNAKMIQMKNYGLHLEWEELTTELIVDSLREIINNDKYQQSISVASHVFRDQPQTPLDRTVFWTEYVIRHQGAPHLRSPGVQLSWIQYFMIDASIVLVVALLVFLKLLLIILRKLKNMLSGGRSKSKSD
;
A
#
# COMPACT_ATOMS: atom_id res chain seq x y z
N GLN A 1 -14.78 -6.15 -11.33
CA GLN A 1 -13.53 -5.37 -11.31
C GLN A 1 -12.52 -6.07 -12.19
N VAL A 2 -11.70 -5.33 -12.95
CA VAL A 2 -10.62 -5.89 -13.76
C VAL A 2 -9.30 -5.57 -13.06
N GLU A 3 -8.57 -6.60 -12.64
CA GLU A 3 -7.31 -6.43 -11.93
C GLU A 3 -6.18 -6.10 -12.92
N VAL A 4 -5.64 -4.89 -12.83
CA VAL A 4 -4.58 -4.35 -13.71
C VAL A 4 -3.36 -3.82 -12.94
N GLY A 5 -3.22 -4.23 -11.68
CA GLY A 5 -2.07 -3.84 -10.84
C GLY A 5 -0.74 -4.23 -11.49
N GLY A 6 0.25 -3.35 -11.40
CA GLY A 6 1.56 -3.58 -12.01
C GLY A 6 1.66 -3.29 -13.51
N MET A 7 0.67 -2.61 -14.12
CA MET A 7 0.72 -2.25 -15.55
C MET A 7 1.92 -1.38 -15.96
N HIS A 8 2.53 -0.67 -15.00
CA HIS A 8 3.75 0.10 -15.20
C HIS A 8 5.03 -0.73 -15.08
N CYS A 9 4.95 -1.94 -14.50
CA CYS A 9 6.10 -2.82 -14.31
C CYS A 9 6.52 -3.47 -15.63
N ARG A 10 7.82 -3.61 -15.83
CA ARG A 10 8.43 -4.18 -17.03
C ARG A 10 9.75 -4.88 -16.69
N PRO A 11 10.24 -5.77 -17.57
CA PRO A 11 11.59 -6.29 -17.46
C PRO A 11 12.63 -5.15 -17.40
N ALA A 12 13.68 -5.36 -16.63
CA ALA A 12 14.80 -4.43 -16.55
C ALA A 12 15.51 -4.34 -17.90
N LYS A 13 15.87 -3.11 -18.27
CA LYS A 13 16.74 -2.77 -19.39
C LYS A 13 18.16 -2.59 -18.87
N THR A 14 19.11 -2.52 -19.80
CA THR A 14 20.50 -2.23 -19.47
C THR A 14 20.63 -0.85 -18.81
N LEU A 15 21.37 -0.81 -17.70
CA LEU A 15 21.68 0.44 -17.01
C LEU A 15 22.57 1.34 -17.87
N PRO A 16 22.49 2.68 -17.73
CA PRO A 16 23.44 3.59 -18.33
C PRO A 16 24.87 3.24 -17.90
N GLN A 17 25.84 3.39 -18.81
CA GLN A 17 27.22 2.92 -18.64
C GLN A 17 27.84 3.32 -17.28
N LYS A 18 27.73 4.60 -16.92
CA LYS A 18 28.23 5.12 -15.62
C LYS A 18 27.67 4.36 -14.41
N MET A 19 26.37 4.04 -14.44
CA MET A 19 25.71 3.31 -13.36
C MET A 19 26.03 1.82 -13.41
N LEU A 20 26.18 1.26 -14.61
CA LEU A 20 26.61 -0.12 -14.78
C LEU A 20 28.03 -0.35 -14.21
N ASP A 21 28.96 0.56 -14.47
CA ASP A 21 30.32 0.48 -13.93
C ASP A 21 30.32 0.62 -12.41
N TRP A 22 29.53 1.55 -11.87
CA TRP A 22 29.31 1.68 -10.43
C TRP A 22 28.78 0.40 -9.76
N VAL A 23 27.84 -0.28 -10.43
CA VAL A 23 27.25 -1.54 -9.94
C VAL A 23 28.24 -2.69 -10.07
N LYS A 24 29.13 -2.71 -11.08
CA LYS A 24 30.20 -3.72 -11.19
C LYS A 24 31.22 -3.56 -10.07
N ASP A 25 31.57 -2.33 -9.72
CA ASP A 25 32.51 -1.99 -8.65
C ASP A 25 31.99 -2.33 -7.25
N SER A 26 30.75 -2.83 -7.12
CA SER A 26 30.22 -3.30 -5.83
C SER A 26 30.71 -4.69 -5.44
N GLY A 27 31.22 -5.48 -6.39
CA GLY A 27 31.57 -6.89 -6.15
C GLY A 27 30.43 -7.67 -5.49
N ASP A 28 30.80 -8.58 -4.58
CA ASP A 28 29.85 -9.45 -3.88
C ASP A 28 29.01 -8.74 -2.83
N ALA A 29 29.48 -7.59 -2.31
CA ALA A 29 28.75 -6.79 -1.33
C ALA A 29 27.41 -6.30 -1.89
N GLY A 30 27.38 -5.99 -3.18
CA GLY A 30 26.17 -5.58 -3.90
C GLY A 30 25.81 -4.10 -3.69
N VAL A 31 24.59 -3.76 -4.09
CA VAL A 31 24.13 -2.38 -4.23
C VAL A 31 22.88 -2.12 -3.41
N ILE A 32 22.84 -0.98 -2.75
CA ILE A 32 21.65 -0.41 -2.12
C ILE A 32 21.13 0.71 -3.02
N TYR A 33 19.85 0.67 -3.36
CA TYR A 33 19.19 1.77 -4.06
C TYR A 33 18.32 2.55 -3.10
N PHE A 34 18.47 3.88 -3.06
CA PHE A 34 17.69 4.76 -2.17
C PHE A 34 16.92 5.80 -2.98
N SER A 35 15.58 5.77 -2.86
CA SER A 35 14.69 6.77 -3.44
C SER A 35 13.42 6.98 -2.60
N LEU A 36 13.15 8.24 -2.22
CA LEU A 36 11.90 8.64 -1.55
C LEU A 36 10.81 9.09 -2.54
N GLY A 37 10.95 8.71 -3.81
CA GLY A 37 10.02 9.09 -4.87
C GLY A 37 10.27 10.51 -5.40
N SER A 38 9.25 11.10 -6.02
CA SER A 38 9.31 12.43 -6.64
C SER A 38 8.53 13.52 -5.87
N VAL A 39 7.68 13.11 -4.93
CA VAL A 39 6.85 14.05 -4.15
C VAL A 39 7.66 14.68 -3.02
N VAL A 40 8.56 13.90 -2.42
CA VAL A 40 9.49 14.36 -1.39
C VAL A 40 10.68 14.97 -2.10
N LYS A 41 10.80 16.29 -2.03
CA LYS A 41 11.99 16.99 -2.50
C LYS A 41 13.07 16.92 -1.44
N GLY A 42 14.32 16.71 -1.83
CA GLY A 42 15.41 16.54 -0.88
C GLY A 42 15.59 17.70 0.13
N ASP A 43 15.24 18.94 -0.25
CA ASP A 43 15.25 20.10 0.66
C ASP A 43 14.24 20.01 1.80
N THR A 44 13.14 19.30 1.62
CA THR A 44 12.10 19.13 2.64
C THR A 44 12.50 18.14 3.73
N VAL A 45 13.52 17.31 3.49
CA VAL A 45 14.03 16.37 4.49
C VAL A 45 14.98 17.09 5.46
N PRO A 46 14.68 17.13 6.77
CA PRO A 46 15.53 17.77 7.76
C PRO A 46 17.00 17.33 7.68
N ALA A 47 17.92 18.28 7.90
CA ALA A 47 19.37 18.03 7.86
C ALA A 47 19.80 16.87 8.75
N LYS A 48 19.18 16.73 9.94
CA LYS A 48 19.37 15.61 10.86
C LYS A 48 19.34 14.26 10.13
N TYR A 49 18.28 13.99 9.37
CA TYR A 49 18.10 12.69 8.73
C TYR A 49 19.08 12.46 7.59
N ARG A 50 19.39 13.52 6.83
CA ARG A 50 20.41 13.45 5.77
C ARG A 50 21.76 13.02 6.34
N THR A 51 22.18 13.61 7.46
CA THR A 51 23.41 13.23 8.16
C THR A 51 23.41 11.78 8.63
N LEU A 52 22.28 11.29 9.18
CA LEU A 52 22.17 9.89 9.61
C LEU A 52 22.39 8.91 8.46
N PHE A 53 21.77 9.14 7.29
CA PHE A 53 21.97 8.28 6.12
C PHE A 53 23.40 8.36 5.56
N VAL A 54 23.99 9.57 5.50
CA VAL A 54 25.38 9.75 5.07
C VAL A 54 26.34 8.96 5.96
N GLU A 55 26.17 9.05 7.28
CA GLU A 55 27.01 8.33 8.24
C GLU A 55 26.74 6.82 8.19
N ALA A 56 25.49 6.39 8.05
CA ALA A 56 25.14 4.98 7.95
C ALA A 56 25.76 4.34 6.70
N PHE A 57 25.66 4.99 5.54
CA PHE A 57 26.22 4.47 4.30
C PHE A 57 27.74 4.35 4.34
N ARG A 58 28.43 5.22 5.06
CA ARG A 58 29.89 5.11 5.26
C ARG A 58 30.31 3.83 5.97
N GLN A 59 29.42 3.24 6.79
CA GLN A 59 29.68 2.02 7.56
C GLN A 59 29.31 0.73 6.81
N LEU A 60 28.83 0.85 5.57
CA LEU A 60 28.40 -0.26 4.73
C LEU A 60 29.40 -0.52 3.61
N GLU A 61 29.61 -1.80 3.31
CA GLU A 61 30.47 -2.25 2.21
C GLU A 61 29.77 -2.11 0.85
N GLN A 62 28.44 -2.03 0.86
CA GLN A 62 27.63 -1.87 -0.34
C GLN A 62 27.91 -0.53 -1.02
N ARG A 63 27.87 -0.55 -2.36
CA ARG A 63 27.71 0.67 -3.15
C ARG A 63 26.28 1.17 -3.00
N VAL A 64 26.10 2.47 -2.89
CA VAL A 64 24.79 3.11 -2.76
C VAL A 64 24.50 3.94 -4.00
N ILE A 65 23.32 3.77 -4.58
CA ILE A 65 22.75 4.67 -5.58
C ILE A 65 21.66 5.48 -4.88
N TRP A 66 21.92 6.76 -4.64
CA TRP A 66 20.98 7.64 -3.95
C TRP A 66 20.37 8.63 -4.94
N LYS A 67 19.08 8.45 -5.24
CA LYS A 67 18.30 9.40 -6.03
C LYS A 67 17.99 10.64 -5.18
N TRP A 68 18.57 11.77 -5.55
CA TRP A 68 18.53 13.01 -4.79
C TRP A 68 18.90 14.23 -5.64
N GLU A 69 18.19 15.35 -5.48
CA GLU A 69 18.28 16.49 -6.40
C GLU A 69 19.38 17.51 -6.08
N GLN A 70 19.85 17.57 -4.83
CA GLN A 70 20.75 18.62 -4.33
C GLN A 70 22.12 18.09 -3.92
N ASP A 71 23.12 18.96 -3.78
CA ASP A 71 24.41 18.52 -3.25
C ASP A 71 24.27 18.13 -1.77
N LEU A 72 24.93 17.02 -1.40
CA LEU A 72 25.01 16.54 -0.03
C LEU A 72 26.49 16.57 0.40
N PRO A 73 26.86 17.38 1.40
CA PRO A 73 28.22 17.37 1.91
C PRO A 73 28.51 16.07 2.70
N GLY A 74 29.76 15.63 2.68
CA GLY A 74 30.23 14.51 3.51
C GLY A 74 29.92 13.11 3.00
N LEU A 75 29.47 12.98 1.74
CA LEU A 75 29.28 11.67 1.09
C LEU A 75 30.59 10.88 1.06
N SER A 76 30.50 9.59 1.39
CA SER A 76 31.58 8.63 1.25
C SER A 76 31.70 8.11 -0.18
N ASP A 77 32.87 7.59 -0.53
CA ASP A 77 33.19 7.10 -1.89
C ASP A 77 32.32 5.93 -2.34
N ASN A 78 31.58 5.28 -1.43
CA ASN A 78 30.63 4.24 -1.78
C ASN A 78 29.23 4.78 -2.14
N VAL A 79 29.01 6.10 -2.18
CA VAL A 79 27.70 6.69 -2.52
C VAL A 79 27.75 7.44 -3.86
N MET A 80 26.95 7.00 -4.83
CA MET A 80 26.68 7.74 -6.05
C MET A 80 25.36 8.51 -5.91
N LEU A 81 25.46 9.83 -5.89
CA LEU A 81 24.30 10.71 -5.96
C LEU A 81 23.83 10.89 -7.41
N THR A 82 22.53 10.80 -7.64
CA THR A 82 21.95 11.07 -8.96
C THR A 82 20.61 11.80 -8.87
N LYS A 83 20.40 12.80 -9.73
CA LYS A 83 19.11 13.53 -9.78
C LYS A 83 17.99 12.67 -10.37
N TRP A 84 18.35 11.70 -11.20
CA TRP A 84 17.41 10.80 -11.86
C TRP A 84 17.99 9.39 -11.93
N ALA A 85 17.14 8.39 -11.73
CA ALA A 85 17.53 7.00 -11.69
C ALA A 85 16.52 6.15 -12.48
N PRO A 86 16.98 5.24 -13.36
CA PRO A 86 16.11 4.27 -14.02
C PRO A 86 15.68 3.19 -13.03
N GLN A 87 14.74 3.51 -12.13
CA GLN A 87 14.41 2.71 -10.95
C GLN A 87 14.15 1.23 -11.24
N GLN A 88 13.30 0.89 -12.21
CA GLN A 88 13.03 -0.52 -12.53
C GLN A 88 14.25 -1.27 -13.07
N ASP A 89 15.15 -0.56 -13.76
CA ASP A 89 16.36 -1.16 -14.31
C ASP A 89 17.38 -1.42 -13.19
N ILE A 90 17.41 -0.56 -12.17
CA ILE A 90 18.20 -0.76 -10.95
C ILE A 90 17.63 -1.92 -10.15
N LEU A 91 16.33 -1.89 -9.83
CA LEU A 91 15.68 -2.92 -9.02
C LEU A 91 15.81 -4.31 -9.65
N GLY A 92 15.70 -4.42 -10.98
CA GLY A 92 15.87 -5.70 -11.68
C GLY A 92 17.33 -6.11 -11.90
N HIS A 93 18.32 -5.35 -11.43
CA HIS A 93 19.73 -5.71 -11.56
C HIS A 93 20.14 -6.71 -10.45
N PRO A 94 20.81 -7.84 -10.77
CA PRO A 94 21.13 -8.91 -9.80
C PRO A 94 21.98 -8.47 -8.59
N SER A 95 22.81 -7.45 -8.76
CA SER A 95 23.63 -6.91 -7.67
C SER A 95 22.85 -6.08 -6.64
N VAL A 96 21.63 -5.65 -6.94
CA VAL A 96 20.84 -4.83 -6.01
C VAL A 96 20.26 -5.71 -4.92
N LYS A 97 20.61 -5.40 -3.68
CA LYS A 97 20.24 -6.18 -2.49
C LYS A 97 19.03 -5.61 -1.78
N VAL A 98 18.93 -4.28 -1.70
CA VAL A 98 17.86 -3.60 -0.96
C VAL A 98 17.45 -2.31 -1.64
N PHE A 99 16.14 -2.05 -1.63
CA PHE A 99 15.53 -0.78 -1.98
C PHE A 99 15.10 -0.01 -0.72
N ILE A 100 15.75 1.10 -0.42
CA ILE A 100 15.28 2.06 0.58
C ILE A 100 14.20 2.93 -0.06
N SER A 101 12.97 2.85 0.45
CA SER A 101 11.78 3.40 -0.20
C SER A 101 10.88 4.14 0.77
N HIS A 102 10.23 5.21 0.30
CA HIS A 102 9.13 5.87 1.01
C HIS A 102 7.81 5.07 1.07
N CYS A 103 7.80 3.81 0.62
CA CYS A 103 6.63 2.92 0.65
C CYS A 103 5.44 3.37 -0.22
N GLY A 104 5.69 4.13 -1.29
CA GLY A 104 4.68 4.41 -2.31
C GLY A 104 4.28 3.14 -3.07
N LEU A 105 2.97 2.97 -3.33
CA LEU A 105 2.40 1.74 -3.89
C LEU A 105 3.10 1.28 -5.19
N LEU A 106 3.36 2.20 -6.13
CA LEU A 106 4.00 1.87 -7.41
C LEU A 106 5.43 1.38 -7.23
N GLY A 107 6.21 1.99 -6.34
CA GLY A 107 7.59 1.58 -6.06
C GLY A 107 7.65 0.23 -5.36
N ILE A 108 6.67 -0.08 -4.51
CA ILE A 108 6.52 -1.40 -3.90
C ILE A 108 6.19 -2.44 -4.97
N GLN A 109 5.26 -2.14 -5.89
CA GLN A 109 4.94 -3.04 -6.99
C GLN A 109 6.14 -3.32 -7.89
N GLU A 110 6.99 -2.32 -8.15
CA GLU A 110 8.24 -2.51 -8.90
C GLU A 110 9.23 -3.39 -8.15
N SER A 111 9.40 -3.18 -6.84
CA SER A 111 10.28 -4.02 -6.02
C SER A 111 9.77 -5.46 -5.91
N VAL A 112 8.45 -5.67 -5.75
CA VAL A 112 7.85 -7.01 -5.79
C VAL A 112 8.03 -7.63 -7.17
N TYR A 113 7.80 -6.89 -8.26
CA TYR A 113 7.99 -7.39 -9.62
C TYR A 113 9.43 -7.87 -9.85
N HIS A 114 10.43 -7.12 -9.38
CA HIS A 114 11.84 -7.46 -9.54
C HIS A 114 12.42 -8.36 -8.43
N GLY A 115 11.67 -8.60 -7.35
CA GLY A 115 12.12 -9.43 -6.23
C GLY A 115 13.22 -8.77 -5.37
N THR A 116 13.18 -7.45 -5.20
CA THR A 116 14.17 -6.69 -4.43
C THR A 116 13.64 -6.33 -3.04
N PRO A 117 14.21 -6.83 -1.93
CA PRO A 117 13.79 -6.50 -0.57
C PRO A 117 13.74 -4.99 -0.28
N ILE A 118 12.90 -4.57 0.67
CA ILE A 118 12.61 -3.15 0.93
C ILE A 118 12.98 -2.74 2.36
N LEU A 119 13.72 -1.64 2.52
CA LEU A 119 13.73 -0.88 3.77
C LEU A 119 12.75 0.30 3.64
N GLY A 120 11.63 0.21 4.34
CA GLY A 120 10.55 1.18 4.29
C GLY A 120 10.77 2.38 5.20
N LEU A 121 10.57 3.58 4.66
CA LEU A 121 10.61 4.87 5.36
C LEU A 121 9.33 5.66 5.05
N PRO A 122 8.16 5.22 5.53
CA PRO A 122 6.89 5.85 5.20
C PRO A 122 6.85 7.30 5.69
N ILE A 123 6.15 8.18 4.96
CA ILE A 123 6.10 9.62 5.27
C ILE A 123 4.66 10.05 5.52
N PHE A 124 3.73 9.79 4.60
CA PHE A 124 2.33 10.20 4.76
C PHE A 124 1.35 9.36 3.92
N GLY A 125 0.05 9.58 4.14
CA GLY A 125 -1.02 8.96 3.35
C GLY A 125 -1.13 7.45 3.61
N ASP A 126 -1.12 6.66 2.53
CA ASP A 126 -1.19 5.19 2.57
C ASP A 126 0.16 4.52 2.88
N GLN A 127 1.27 5.28 2.84
CA GLN A 127 2.62 4.74 3.00
C GLN A 127 2.85 3.97 4.32
N PRO A 128 2.37 4.42 5.51
CA PRO A 128 2.54 3.65 6.75
C PRO A 128 1.82 2.29 6.71
N LYS A 129 0.64 2.23 6.07
CA LYS A 129 -0.08 0.97 5.87
C LYS A 129 0.70 0.04 4.95
N ASN A 130 1.26 0.58 3.88
CA ASN A 130 2.10 -0.17 2.94
C ASN A 130 3.39 -0.68 3.62
N ALA A 131 4.03 0.14 4.47
CA ALA A 131 5.21 -0.22 5.25
C ALA A 131 4.94 -1.40 6.20
N LYS A 132 3.81 -1.35 6.92
CA LYS A 132 3.37 -2.48 7.76
C LYS A 132 3.14 -3.76 6.93
N MET A 133 2.58 -3.63 5.73
CA MET A 133 2.40 -4.77 4.82
C MET A 133 3.73 -5.37 4.37
N ILE A 134 4.74 -4.55 4.03
CA ILE A 134 6.09 -5.00 3.68
C ILE A 134 6.66 -5.88 4.81
N GLN A 135 6.58 -5.40 6.05
CA GLN A 135 7.10 -6.14 7.20
C GLN A 135 6.28 -7.41 7.50
N MET A 136 4.94 -7.33 7.49
CA MET A 136 4.06 -8.49 7.73
C MET A 136 4.26 -9.60 6.70
N LYS A 137 4.58 -9.25 5.46
CA LYS A 137 4.85 -10.19 4.37
C LYS A 137 6.31 -10.63 4.29
N ASN A 138 7.17 -10.12 5.17
CA ASN A 138 8.61 -10.31 5.13
C ASN A 138 9.24 -9.89 3.80
N TYR A 139 8.72 -8.87 3.13
CA TYR A 139 9.39 -8.26 1.97
C TYR A 139 10.53 -7.32 2.37
N GLY A 140 10.65 -7.07 3.68
CA GLY A 140 11.70 -6.26 4.28
C GLY A 140 11.29 -5.75 5.66
N LEU A 141 11.84 -4.61 6.05
CA LEU A 141 11.55 -3.93 7.32
C LEU A 141 11.01 -2.52 7.05
N HIS A 142 10.48 -1.87 8.08
CA HIS A 142 10.25 -0.42 8.06
C HIS A 142 10.79 0.24 9.31
N LEU A 143 11.18 1.50 9.17
CA LEU A 143 11.65 2.35 10.26
C LEU A 143 10.80 3.61 10.31
N GLU A 144 10.52 4.07 11.52
CA GLU A 144 9.84 5.34 11.76
C GLU A 144 10.87 6.48 11.83
N TRP A 145 10.57 7.60 11.18
CA TRP A 145 11.50 8.73 11.09
C TRP A 145 11.92 9.29 12.45
N GLU A 146 11.06 9.23 13.45
CA GLU A 146 11.33 9.75 14.78
C GLU A 146 12.36 8.93 15.55
N GLU A 147 12.47 7.65 15.22
CA GLU A 147 13.32 6.66 15.90
C GLU A 147 14.67 6.46 15.17
N LEU A 148 14.86 7.07 14.00
CA LEU A 148 16.07 6.88 13.20
C LEU A 148 17.33 7.29 13.96
N THR A 149 18.23 6.33 14.06
CA THR A 149 19.65 6.50 14.39
C THR A 149 20.50 5.90 13.27
N THR A 150 21.78 6.27 13.23
CA THR A 150 22.75 5.71 12.27
C THR A 150 22.83 4.20 12.42
N GLU A 151 22.93 3.73 13.66
CA GLU A 151 23.06 2.33 14.03
C GLU A 151 21.82 1.54 13.60
N LEU A 152 20.62 2.08 13.85
CA LEU A 152 19.37 1.44 13.45
C LEU A 152 19.27 1.26 11.93
N ILE A 153 19.73 2.24 11.15
CA ILE A 153 19.76 2.15 9.68
C ILE A 153 20.74 1.06 9.24
N VAL A 154 21.96 1.06 9.78
CA VAL A 154 23.01 0.09 9.45
C VAL A 154 22.56 -1.34 9.80
N ASP A 155 22.06 -1.54 11.01
CA ASP A 155 21.62 -2.84 11.51
C ASP A 155 20.43 -3.37 10.70
N SER A 156 19.47 -2.51 10.36
CA SER A 156 18.32 -2.90 9.54
C SER A 156 18.72 -3.28 8.11
N LEU A 157 19.69 -2.56 7.52
CA LEU A 157 20.21 -2.89 6.19
C LEU A 157 20.99 -4.21 6.23
N ARG A 158 21.84 -4.42 7.22
CA ARG A 158 22.55 -5.69 7.42
C ARG A 158 21.61 -6.85 7.64
N GLU A 159 20.55 -6.66 8.44
CA GLU A 159 19.51 -7.67 8.66
C GLU A 159 18.83 -8.05 7.34
N ILE A 160 18.37 -7.09 6.54
CA ILE A 160 17.71 -7.39 5.26
C ILE A 160 18.67 -8.08 4.28
N ILE A 161 19.93 -7.63 4.21
CA ILE A 161 20.92 -8.13 3.25
C ILE A 161 21.39 -9.55 3.61
N ASN A 162 21.60 -9.84 4.89
CA ASN A 162 22.20 -11.09 5.35
C ASN A 162 21.18 -12.15 5.77
N ASN A 163 19.91 -11.78 5.98
CA ASN A 163 18.84 -12.72 6.29
C ASN A 163 18.05 -13.10 5.02
N ASP A 164 18.30 -14.30 4.52
CA ASP A 164 17.67 -14.83 3.30
C ASP A 164 16.14 -14.82 3.34
N LYS A 165 15.53 -14.80 4.53
CA LYS A 165 14.07 -14.77 4.69
C LYS A 165 13.41 -13.67 3.85
N TYR A 166 14.01 -12.48 3.78
CA TYR A 166 13.44 -11.36 3.03
C TYR A 166 13.52 -11.59 1.53
N GLN A 167 14.70 -11.98 1.04
CA GLN A 167 14.92 -12.30 -0.37
C GLN A 167 14.04 -13.46 -0.82
N GLN A 168 13.93 -14.54 -0.03
CA GLN A 168 13.09 -15.69 -0.33
C GLN A 168 11.62 -15.29 -0.42
N SER A 169 11.11 -14.56 0.58
CA SER A 169 9.70 -14.15 0.65
C SER A 169 9.32 -13.25 -0.53
N ILE A 170 10.16 -12.27 -0.86
CA ILE A 170 9.87 -11.37 -1.98
C ILE A 170 10.09 -12.05 -3.34
N SER A 171 11.01 -13.02 -3.46
CA SER A 171 11.18 -13.80 -4.69
C SER A 171 9.95 -14.66 -4.98
N VAL A 172 9.37 -15.30 -3.97
CA VAL A 172 8.09 -16.02 -4.11
C VAL A 172 6.98 -15.06 -4.55
N ALA A 173 6.88 -13.90 -3.91
CA ALA A 173 5.89 -12.89 -4.28
C ALA A 173 6.10 -12.39 -5.72
N SER A 174 7.35 -12.20 -6.14
CA SER A 174 7.73 -11.80 -7.48
C SER A 174 7.31 -12.83 -8.53
N HIS A 175 7.52 -14.12 -8.25
CA HIS A 175 7.05 -15.20 -9.12
C HIS A 175 5.53 -15.17 -9.27
N VAL A 176 4.79 -15.13 -8.15
CA VAL A 176 3.31 -15.07 -8.17
C VAL A 176 2.80 -13.80 -8.85
N PHE A 177 3.46 -12.66 -8.66
CA PHE A 177 3.05 -11.38 -9.25
C PHE A 177 3.20 -11.38 -10.78
N ARG A 178 4.24 -12.05 -11.29
CA ARG A 178 4.52 -12.15 -12.73
C ARG A 178 3.77 -13.30 -13.42
N ASP A 179 3.39 -14.32 -12.66
CA ASP A 179 2.67 -15.50 -13.16
C ASP A 179 1.18 -15.19 -13.40
N GLN A 180 0.92 -14.57 -14.55
CA GLN A 180 -0.42 -14.18 -14.98
C GLN A 180 -0.62 -14.56 -16.46
N PRO A 181 -1.84 -14.96 -16.87
CA PRO A 181 -2.11 -15.41 -18.24
C PRO A 181 -1.92 -14.30 -19.30
N GLN A 182 -2.06 -13.05 -18.88
CA GLN A 182 -1.84 -11.86 -19.70
C GLN A 182 -1.17 -10.80 -18.84
N THR A 183 -0.29 -10.01 -19.45
CA THR A 183 0.31 -8.88 -18.75
C THR A 183 -0.79 -7.90 -18.30
N PRO A 184 -0.62 -7.18 -17.18
CA PRO A 184 -1.62 -6.20 -16.74
C PRO A 184 -1.87 -5.11 -17.78
N LEU A 185 -0.86 -4.75 -18.59
CA LEU A 185 -1.00 -3.79 -19.68
C LEU A 185 -1.87 -4.35 -20.82
N ASP A 186 -1.60 -5.56 -21.30
CA ASP A 186 -2.38 -6.18 -22.38
C ASP A 186 -3.85 -6.38 -21.95
N ARG A 187 -4.05 -6.77 -20.70
CA ARG A 187 -5.39 -6.88 -20.09
C ARG A 187 -6.10 -5.53 -20.08
N THR A 188 -5.39 -4.45 -19.69
CA THR A 188 -5.94 -3.09 -19.71
C THR A 188 -6.36 -2.67 -21.11
N VAL A 189 -5.51 -2.92 -22.11
CA VAL A 189 -5.81 -2.64 -23.53
C VAL A 189 -7.05 -3.39 -23.96
N PHE A 190 -7.09 -4.70 -23.73
CA PHE A 190 -8.22 -5.54 -24.10
C PHE A 190 -9.55 -5.05 -23.51
N TRP A 191 -9.60 -4.77 -22.20
CA TRP A 191 -10.84 -4.35 -21.55
C TRP A 191 -11.26 -2.93 -21.94
N THR A 192 -10.30 -2.04 -22.19
CA THR A 192 -10.57 -0.70 -22.72
C THR A 192 -11.24 -0.80 -24.09
N GLU A 193 -10.64 -1.57 -25.00
CA GLU A 193 -11.22 -1.80 -26.32
C GLU A 193 -12.55 -2.55 -26.23
N TYR A 194 -12.71 -3.48 -25.29
CA TYR A 194 -13.97 -4.20 -25.08
C TYR A 194 -15.11 -3.25 -24.76
N VAL A 195 -14.88 -2.29 -23.86
CA VAL A 195 -15.87 -1.27 -23.49
C VAL A 195 -16.21 -0.40 -24.71
N ILE A 196 -15.22 -0.02 -25.51
CA ILE A 196 -15.42 0.75 -26.76
C ILE A 196 -16.26 -0.05 -27.76
N ARG A 197 -15.86 -1.30 -28.06
CA ARG A 197 -16.56 -2.19 -29.00
C ARG A 197 -18.02 -2.42 -28.63
N HIS A 198 -18.34 -2.43 -27.33
CA HIS A 198 -19.69 -2.68 -26.81
C HIS A 198 -20.37 -1.41 -26.31
N GLN A 199 -19.97 -0.23 -26.80
CA GLN A 199 -20.64 1.05 -26.55
C GLN A 199 -20.89 1.33 -25.07
N GLY A 200 -19.89 1.09 -24.23
CA GLY A 200 -19.97 1.26 -22.79
C GLY A 200 -20.33 0.01 -21.99
N ALA A 201 -20.41 -1.16 -22.64
CA ALA A 201 -20.61 -2.49 -22.06
C ALA A 201 -21.75 -2.53 -21.00
N PRO A 202 -23.00 -2.20 -21.38
CA PRO A 202 -24.11 -2.10 -20.42
C PRO A 202 -24.35 -3.41 -19.65
N HIS A 203 -24.06 -4.56 -20.25
CA HIS A 203 -24.18 -5.89 -19.64
C HIS A 203 -23.15 -6.18 -18.52
N LEU A 204 -22.08 -5.40 -18.42
CA LEU A 204 -21.09 -5.51 -17.33
C LEU A 204 -21.32 -4.50 -16.20
N ARG A 205 -22.26 -3.55 -16.39
CA ARG A 205 -22.58 -2.56 -15.37
C ARG A 205 -23.40 -3.20 -14.26
N SER A 206 -23.08 -2.87 -13.02
CA SER A 206 -23.92 -3.27 -11.90
C SER A 206 -25.32 -2.66 -12.07
N PRO A 207 -26.41 -3.44 -11.94
CA PRO A 207 -27.78 -2.90 -11.90
C PRO A 207 -27.95 -1.81 -10.84
N GLY A 208 -27.13 -1.84 -9.78
CA GLY A 208 -27.12 -0.83 -8.72
C GLY A 208 -26.87 0.61 -9.21
N VAL A 209 -26.18 0.78 -10.34
CA VAL A 209 -25.92 2.12 -10.93
C VAL A 209 -27.21 2.78 -11.45
N GLN A 210 -28.23 1.98 -11.75
CA GLN A 210 -29.52 2.48 -12.25
C GLN A 210 -30.52 2.71 -11.11
N LEU A 211 -30.19 2.35 -9.86
CA LEU A 211 -31.07 2.57 -8.72
C LEU A 211 -31.14 4.05 -8.38
N SER A 212 -32.35 4.53 -8.10
CA SER A 212 -32.54 5.83 -7.46
C SER A 212 -31.95 5.83 -6.05
N TRP A 213 -31.59 7.00 -5.51
CA TRP A 213 -31.09 7.11 -4.13
C TRP A 213 -32.08 6.54 -3.09
N ILE A 214 -33.39 6.61 -3.36
CA ILE A 214 -34.45 6.04 -2.52
C ILE A 214 -34.31 4.51 -2.43
N GLN A 215 -34.16 3.84 -3.57
CA GLN A 215 -33.99 2.39 -3.65
C GLN A 215 -32.62 1.96 -3.13
N TYR A 216 -31.57 2.73 -3.44
CA TYR A 216 -30.21 2.45 -2.99
C TYR A 216 -30.11 2.46 -1.45
N PHE A 217 -30.77 3.42 -0.79
CA PHE A 217 -30.83 3.50 0.68
C PHE A 217 -32.03 2.77 1.29
N MET A 218 -32.84 2.05 0.50
CA MET A 218 -34.02 1.29 0.96
C MET A 218 -34.97 2.14 1.83
N ILE A 219 -35.16 3.41 1.45
CA ILE A 219 -35.93 4.38 2.25
C ILE A 219 -37.41 4.00 2.29
N ASP A 220 -37.94 3.52 1.18
CA ASP A 220 -39.29 2.97 1.05
C ASP A 220 -39.53 1.81 2.03
N ALA A 221 -38.63 0.82 2.07
CA ALA A 221 -38.70 -0.29 3.00
C ALA A 221 -38.57 0.17 4.46
N SER A 222 -37.68 1.12 4.73
CA SER A 222 -37.48 1.71 6.06
C SER A 222 -38.75 2.41 6.57
N ILE A 223 -39.44 3.18 5.71
CA ILE A 223 -40.71 3.83 6.04
C ILE A 223 -41.78 2.79 6.38
N VAL A 224 -41.91 1.73 5.57
CA VAL A 224 -42.87 0.64 5.83
C VAL A 224 -42.60 -0.02 7.19
N LEU A 225 -41.34 -0.33 7.50
CA LEU A 225 -40.94 -0.91 8.79
C LEU A 225 -41.24 0.01 9.96
N VAL A 226 -40.95 1.31 9.85
CA VAL A 226 -41.24 2.31 10.89
C VAL A 226 -42.76 2.42 11.12
N VAL A 227 -43.56 2.51 10.06
CA VAL A 227 -45.02 2.57 10.18
C VAL A 227 -45.57 1.29 10.81
N ALA A 228 -45.11 0.11 10.39
CA ALA A 228 -45.50 -1.16 10.98
C ALA A 228 -45.17 -1.23 12.48
N LEU A 229 -43.97 -0.76 12.88
CA LEU A 229 -43.55 -0.68 14.28
C LEU A 229 -44.46 0.25 15.09
N LEU A 230 -44.78 1.44 14.56
CA LEU A 230 -45.68 2.39 15.23
C LEU A 230 -47.09 1.83 15.41
N VAL A 231 -47.63 1.14 14.39
CA VAL A 231 -48.93 0.46 14.47
C VAL A 231 -48.89 -0.65 15.52
N PHE A 232 -47.85 -1.48 15.53
CA PHE A 232 -47.65 -2.53 16.52
C PHE A 232 -47.59 -1.96 17.95
N LEU A 233 -46.78 -0.92 18.19
CA LEU A 233 -46.68 -0.25 19.49
C LEU A 233 -48.03 0.35 19.93
N LYS A 234 -48.79 0.96 19.01
CA LYS A 234 -50.12 1.51 19.30
C LYS A 234 -51.10 0.40 19.70
N LEU A 235 -51.13 -0.72 18.98
CA LEU A 235 -51.97 -1.87 19.32
C LEU A 235 -51.59 -2.47 20.67
N LEU A 236 -50.29 -2.62 20.94
CA LEU A 236 -49.78 -3.09 22.23
C LEU A 236 -50.25 -2.18 23.37
N LEU A 237 -50.12 -0.86 23.22
CA LEU A 237 -50.60 0.11 24.21
C LEU A 237 -52.12 0.02 24.44
N ILE A 238 -52.91 -0.20 23.38
CA ILE A 238 -54.37 -0.39 23.50
C ILE A 238 -54.68 -1.68 24.28
N ILE A 239 -53.98 -2.77 24.00
CA ILE A 239 -54.14 -4.06 24.70
C ILE A 239 -53.76 -3.90 26.18
N LEU A 240 -52.62 -3.29 26.48
CA LEU A 240 -52.17 -3.02 27.85
C LEU A 240 -53.17 -2.13 28.61
N ARG A 241 -53.74 -1.10 27.98
CA ARG A 241 -54.79 -0.26 28.57
C ARG A 241 -56.07 -1.06 28.85
N LYS A 242 -56.51 -1.91 27.93
CA LYS A 242 -57.68 -2.79 28.14
C LYS A 242 -57.45 -3.79 29.28
N LEU A 243 -56.28 -4.43 29.33
CA LEU A 243 -55.90 -5.33 30.42
C LEU A 243 -55.86 -4.60 31.77
N LYS A 244 -55.27 -3.40 31.82
CA LYS A 244 -55.27 -2.58 33.03
C LYS A 244 -56.69 -2.23 33.48
N ASN A 245 -57.56 -1.81 32.56
CA ASN A 245 -58.95 -1.49 32.86
C ASN A 245 -59.76 -2.71 33.34
N MET A 246 -59.52 -3.91 32.78
CA MET A 246 -60.11 -5.15 33.27
C MET A 246 -59.64 -5.49 34.69
N LEU A 247 -58.34 -5.35 34.96
CA LEU A 247 -57.76 -5.61 36.28
C LEU A 247 -58.20 -4.57 37.33
N SER A 248 -58.43 -3.30 36.95
CA SER A 248 -58.95 -2.27 37.85
C SER A 248 -60.47 -2.27 38.01
N GLY A 249 -61.22 -2.77 37.02
CA GLY A 249 -62.68 -2.89 37.05
C GLY A 249 -63.20 -3.98 37.98
N GLY A 250 -62.35 -4.93 38.39
CA GLY A 250 -62.67 -5.97 39.37
C GLY A 250 -62.71 -5.52 40.85
N ARG A 251 -62.48 -4.24 41.16
CA ARG A 251 -62.44 -3.73 42.55
C ARG A 251 -63.68 -2.94 43.00
N SER A 252 -64.74 -2.85 42.19
CA SER A 252 -65.98 -2.17 42.57
C SER A 252 -67.18 -3.11 42.43
N LYS A 253 -67.37 -3.96 43.46
CA LYS A 253 -68.66 -4.44 44.00
C LYS A 253 -68.41 -5.54 45.03
N SER A 254 -68.11 -5.14 46.26
CA SER A 254 -68.63 -5.85 47.44
C SER A 254 -69.38 -4.83 48.30
N LYS A 255 -70.68 -4.69 48.03
CA LYS A 255 -71.64 -4.30 49.06
C LYS A 255 -72.19 -5.61 49.62
N SER A 256 -71.95 -5.89 50.88
CA SER A 256 -72.74 -6.81 51.70
C SER A 256 -73.26 -6.02 52.88
N ASP A 257 -74.59 -5.92 52.91
CA ASP A 257 -75.54 -5.75 54.03
C ASP A 257 -75.17 -4.87 55.24
#